data_AF-A0A2E4IUN7-F1
#
_entry.id   AF-A0A2E4IUN7-F1
#
_cell.length_a   1.000
_cell.length_b   1.000
_cell.length_c   1.000
_cell.angle_alpha   90.00
_cell.angle_beta   90.00
_cell.angle_gamma   90.00
#
_symmetry.space_group_name_H-M   'P 1'
#
loop_
_entity.id
_entity.type
_entity.pdbx_description
1 polymer ?
#
loop_
_entity_poly.entity_id
_entity_poly.type
_entity_poly.pdbx_seq_one_letter_code
_entity_poly.pdbx_strand_id
1 'polypeptide(L)'
;MFKKRIIYKIILLLILSFTSIIAIQNKSNIKKQIHYHHKKFKYQLFDQTSLKHVSHCQFISCYIKNINNNNLFHSSSKNNHIIGSLIDNIHLSNKQLNNFTINQTQINKSSLKSMLIRESSFKLTSFKNSKILNTVFQNTTFKRVSFPDTTLKQAIFLNCDIDTETEDILRKQDVILGFKELEKKATKKSRLSHHPFFNITFKKLNLNHIQFNHTTFDFCNIDTVTLRNAALKNNTLYKTNLSKIQGYQIHIANSTIKDSTITDSNIENATLKNTTFINTTFNNINFDHSNWDTITLINSKFIDCSFENITTNNIRLINSATFAKKKK
;
A
#
# COMPACT_ATOMS: atom_id res chain seq x y z
N MET A 1 9.70 35.95 -10.74
CA MET A 1 10.33 34.64 -11.07
C MET A 1 11.82 34.55 -10.70
N PHE A 2 12.56 35.66 -10.67
CA PHE A 2 14.00 35.71 -10.30
C PHE A 2 14.33 35.39 -8.83
N LYS A 3 13.51 35.80 -7.85
CA LYS A 3 13.77 35.57 -6.42
C LYS A 3 13.79 34.08 -5.99
N LYS A 4 13.00 33.21 -6.63
CA LYS A 4 13.01 31.74 -6.35
C LYS A 4 14.29 31.06 -6.87
N ARG A 5 14.82 31.50 -8.02
CA ARG A 5 16.10 30.99 -8.58
C ARG A 5 17.30 31.41 -7.72
N ILE A 6 17.24 32.59 -7.10
CA ILE A 6 18.29 33.10 -6.20
C ILE A 6 18.32 32.28 -4.90
N ILE A 7 17.16 32.01 -4.28
CA ILE A 7 17.08 31.12 -3.10
C ILE A 7 17.62 29.72 -3.43
N TYR A 8 17.31 29.19 -4.62
CA TYR A 8 17.77 27.89 -5.05
C TYR A 8 19.28 27.84 -5.31
N LYS A 9 19.86 28.90 -5.90
CA LYS A 9 21.32 29.07 -6.02
C LYS A 9 21.97 29.22 -4.66
N ILE A 10 21.35 29.93 -3.72
CA ILE A 10 21.88 30.11 -2.36
C ILE A 10 21.85 28.79 -1.58
N ILE A 11 20.78 28.00 -1.68
CA ILE A 11 20.72 26.64 -1.10
C ILE A 11 21.75 25.73 -1.76
N LEU A 12 21.91 25.77 -3.08
CA LEU A 12 22.93 25.00 -3.80
C LEU A 12 24.36 25.43 -3.45
N LEU A 13 24.61 26.73 -3.25
CA LEU A 13 25.90 27.26 -2.79
C LEU A 13 26.19 26.93 -1.31
N LEU A 14 25.18 26.97 -0.44
CA LEU A 14 25.29 26.51 0.96
C LEU A 14 25.55 25.00 1.03
N ILE A 15 25.02 24.23 0.08
CA ILE A 15 25.29 22.79 -0.09
C ILE A 15 26.69 22.56 -0.67
N LEU A 16 27.17 23.39 -1.60
CA LEU A 16 28.55 23.31 -2.08
C LEU A 16 29.58 23.71 -1.00
N SER A 17 29.16 24.47 0.02
CA SER A 17 29.95 24.73 1.22
C SER A 17 29.87 23.62 2.28
N PHE A 18 29.38 22.41 1.93
CA PHE A 18 29.68 21.20 2.69
C PHE A 18 31.20 20.94 2.64
N THR A 19 31.94 21.74 3.40
CA THR A 19 33.23 21.35 3.94
C THR A 19 32.97 20.06 4.71
N SER A 20 33.39 18.94 4.11
CA SER A 20 34.16 17.85 4.73
C SER A 20 34.05 17.64 6.24
N ILE A 21 32.86 17.76 6.83
CA ILE A 21 32.53 17.07 8.06
C ILE A 21 32.13 15.68 7.59
N ILE A 22 33.17 14.91 7.27
CA ILE A 22 33.16 13.46 7.31
C ILE A 22 32.61 13.14 8.68
N ALA A 23 31.29 12.89 8.74
CA ALA A 23 30.66 12.38 9.93
C ALA A 23 31.46 11.15 10.30
N ILE A 24 32.11 11.26 11.47
CA ILE A 24 32.93 10.25 12.11
C ILE A 24 32.24 8.89 11.94
N GLN A 25 32.63 8.18 10.89
CA GLN A 25 32.37 6.77 10.74
C GLN A 25 33.37 6.13 11.69
N ASN A 26 33.00 6.13 12.98
CA ASN A 26 33.60 5.22 13.93
C ASN A 26 33.34 3.81 13.38
N LYS A 27 34.37 3.28 12.70
CA LYS A 27 34.67 1.86 12.64
C LYS A 27 34.87 1.39 14.08
N SER A 28 33.78 1.14 14.79
CA SER A 28 33.79 0.27 15.95
C SER A 28 32.81 -0.87 15.69
N ASN A 29 33.42 -2.04 15.55
CA ASN A 29 32.78 -3.34 15.38
C ASN A 29 31.98 -3.70 16.65
N ILE A 30 30.79 -3.11 16.82
CA ILE A 30 29.71 -3.63 17.66
C ILE A 30 28.40 -3.21 16.99
N LYS A 31 27.65 -4.15 16.39
CA LYS A 31 26.31 -3.92 15.82
C LYS A 31 25.29 -3.63 16.93
N LYS A 32 25.42 -2.51 17.63
CA LYS A 32 24.32 -1.94 18.42
C LYS A 32 23.33 -1.35 17.42
N GLN A 33 22.06 -1.76 17.50
CA GLN A 33 20.99 -1.08 16.75
C GLN A 33 20.96 0.38 17.22
N ILE A 34 21.32 1.30 16.34
CA ILE A 34 21.26 2.73 16.66
C ILE A 34 19.81 3.17 16.47
N HIS A 35 19.17 3.52 17.58
CA HIS A 35 17.83 4.10 17.59
C HIS A 35 17.93 5.62 17.66
N TYR A 36 17.34 6.29 16.69
CA TYR A 36 17.22 7.74 16.67
C TYR A 36 15.79 8.11 17.06
N HIS A 37 15.64 8.72 18.24
CA HIS A 37 14.35 9.15 18.77
C HIS A 37 14.44 10.62 19.17
N HIS A 38 13.48 11.45 18.71
CA HIS A 38 13.44 12.89 19.00
C HIS A 38 14.71 13.66 18.62
N LYS A 39 15.48 13.15 17.65
CA LYS A 39 16.72 13.78 17.19
C LYS A 39 16.44 14.83 16.11
N LYS A 40 17.21 15.92 16.14
CA LYS A 40 17.19 16.98 15.14
C LYS A 40 18.52 17.02 14.41
N PHE A 41 18.49 16.66 13.13
CA PHE A 41 19.62 16.72 12.21
C PHE A 41 19.48 17.98 11.36
N LYS A 42 20.55 18.77 11.28
CA LYS A 42 20.60 20.01 10.51
C LYS A 42 21.84 20.01 9.63
N TYR A 43 21.68 20.28 8.33
CA TYR A 43 22.81 20.43 7.39
C TYR A 43 23.75 19.21 7.42
N GLN A 44 23.18 18.00 7.38
CA GLN A 44 23.97 16.76 7.39
C GLN A 44 23.79 15.97 6.09
N LEU A 45 24.86 15.30 5.68
CA LEU A 45 24.86 14.31 4.61
C LEU A 45 24.60 12.91 5.18
N PHE A 46 23.60 12.23 4.62
CA PHE A 46 23.30 10.83 4.86
C PHE A 46 23.46 10.06 3.55
N ASP A 47 24.67 9.55 3.29
CA ASP A 47 24.94 8.72 2.11
C ASP A 47 25.01 7.25 2.52
N GLN A 48 24.10 6.43 1.97
CA GLN A 48 23.95 5.01 2.31
C GLN A 48 23.75 4.73 3.81
N THR A 49 23.45 5.75 4.61
CA THR A 49 23.45 5.67 6.06
C THR A 49 22.29 4.81 6.55
N SER A 50 22.55 3.94 7.53
CA SER A 50 21.51 3.08 8.10
C SER A 50 20.62 3.87 9.08
N LEU A 51 19.49 4.34 8.56
CA LEU A 51 18.43 5.05 9.28
C LEU A 51 17.29 4.09 9.66
N LYS A 52 17.63 2.91 10.19
CA LYS A 52 16.64 1.85 10.46
C LYS A 52 15.61 2.26 11.50
N HIS A 53 15.99 2.71 12.69
CA HIS A 53 15.02 3.01 13.74
C HIS A 53 14.99 4.51 14.02
N VAL A 54 14.31 5.25 13.14
CA VAL A 54 14.21 6.71 13.24
C VAL A 54 12.75 7.07 13.46
N SER A 55 12.43 7.62 14.63
CA SER A 55 11.08 8.07 14.94
C SER A 55 11.08 9.40 15.67
N HIS A 56 10.09 10.26 15.39
CA HIS A 56 10.02 11.61 15.97
C HIS A 56 11.23 12.49 15.62
N CYS A 57 11.94 12.19 14.53
CA CYS A 57 13.14 12.93 14.14
C CYS A 57 12.84 14.06 13.16
N GLN A 58 13.70 15.06 13.15
CA GLN A 58 13.68 16.17 12.22
C GLN A 58 14.95 16.18 11.37
N PHE A 59 14.81 16.22 10.06
CA PHE A 59 15.88 16.38 9.08
C PHE A 59 15.69 17.73 8.39
N ILE A 60 16.51 18.70 8.74
CA ILE A 60 16.38 20.08 8.25
C ILE A 60 17.57 20.40 7.36
N SER A 61 17.30 20.77 6.12
CA SER A 61 18.32 21.08 5.12
C SER A 61 19.41 20.01 5.01
N CYS A 62 19.01 18.75 5.13
CA CYS A 62 19.90 17.61 5.01
C CYS A 62 19.99 17.16 3.55
N TYR A 63 21.08 16.49 3.20
CA TYR A 63 21.20 15.76 1.94
C TYR A 63 21.16 14.26 2.24
N ILE A 64 20.11 13.57 1.79
CA ILE A 64 19.90 12.13 2.01
C ILE A 64 20.00 11.43 0.66
N LYS A 65 20.94 10.49 0.50
CA LYS A 65 21.17 9.83 -0.79
C LYS A 65 21.54 8.35 -0.70
N ASN A 66 21.29 7.65 -1.81
CA ASN A 66 21.67 6.25 -2.02
C ASN A 66 21.08 5.30 -0.98
N ILE A 67 19.77 5.42 -0.83
CA ILE A 67 19.01 4.72 0.19
C ILE A 67 18.15 3.63 -0.46
N ASN A 68 18.01 2.49 0.20
CA ASN A 68 17.21 1.35 -0.21
C ASN A 68 16.46 0.73 0.98
N ASN A 69 15.78 -0.38 0.73
CA ASN A 69 14.97 -1.07 1.74
C ASN A 69 15.72 -1.49 3.02
N ASN A 70 17.04 -1.64 2.95
CA ASN A 70 17.86 -2.13 4.05
C ASN A 70 18.41 -1.00 4.93
N ASN A 71 18.43 0.23 4.43
CA ASN A 71 19.07 1.35 5.14
C ASN A 71 18.14 2.55 5.38
N LEU A 72 16.96 2.68 4.74
CA LEU A 72 15.94 3.62 5.21
C LEU A 72 14.89 2.95 6.06
N PHE A 73 14.54 3.62 7.16
CA PHE A 73 13.29 3.54 7.90
C PHE A 73 12.71 2.12 7.93
N HIS A 74 13.08 1.39 8.97
CA HIS A 74 12.40 0.18 9.41
C HIS A 74 10.89 0.43 9.50
N SER A 75 10.07 -0.61 9.40
CA SER A 75 8.59 -0.51 9.47
C SER A 75 8.08 0.20 10.73
N SER A 76 8.88 0.21 11.80
CA SER A 76 8.59 0.92 13.06
C SER A 76 8.87 2.43 13.03
N SER A 77 9.56 2.93 12.00
CA SER A 77 9.92 4.34 11.85
C SER A 77 8.68 5.16 11.49
N LYS A 78 8.37 6.15 12.33
CA LYS A 78 7.16 6.97 12.18
C LYS A 78 7.37 8.38 12.73
N ASN A 79 6.48 9.29 12.37
CA ASN A 79 6.43 10.63 12.96
C ASN A 79 7.69 11.46 12.63
N ASN A 80 8.21 11.36 11.40
CA ASN A 80 9.45 12.05 11.03
C ASN A 80 9.15 13.27 10.15
N HIS A 81 9.94 14.32 10.35
CA HIS A 81 9.82 15.57 9.62
C HIS A 81 11.07 15.78 8.76
N ILE A 82 10.88 16.02 7.47
CA ILE A 82 11.94 16.35 6.52
C ILE A 82 11.61 17.72 5.93
N ILE A 83 12.48 18.70 6.15
CA ILE A 83 12.22 20.10 5.85
C ILE A 83 13.38 20.66 5.05
N GLY A 84 13.11 21.32 3.93
CA GLY A 84 14.12 22.03 3.14
C GLY A 84 15.28 21.15 2.65
N SER A 85 15.06 19.83 2.56
CA SER A 85 16.12 18.85 2.33
C SER A 85 16.20 18.41 0.86
N LEU A 86 17.32 17.78 0.52
CA LEU A 86 17.51 17.10 -0.76
C LEU A 86 17.53 15.59 -0.51
N ILE A 87 16.73 14.85 -1.26
CA ILE A 87 16.63 13.40 -1.22
C ILE A 87 16.93 12.87 -2.61
N ASP A 88 18.01 12.12 -2.79
CA ASP A 88 18.42 11.60 -4.09
C ASP A 88 18.59 10.09 -4.11
N ASN A 89 18.22 9.46 -5.23
CA ASN A 89 18.54 8.06 -5.52
C ASN A 89 18.07 7.09 -4.41
N ILE A 90 16.81 7.23 -4.01
CA ILE A 90 16.17 6.33 -3.04
C ILE A 90 15.36 5.26 -3.77
N HIS A 91 15.54 3.98 -3.42
CA HIS A 91 14.83 2.83 -4.02
C HIS A 91 14.12 2.02 -2.95
N LEU A 92 12.82 2.27 -2.77
CA LEU A 92 12.00 1.60 -1.77
C LEU A 92 10.93 0.75 -2.43
N SER A 93 10.71 -0.43 -1.87
CA SER A 93 9.62 -1.30 -2.28
C SER A 93 8.98 -2.05 -1.13
N ASN A 94 7.67 -2.27 -1.20
CA ASN A 94 6.92 -3.08 -0.24
C ASN A 94 7.11 -2.63 1.21
N LYS A 95 7.14 -1.31 1.44
CA LYS A 95 7.29 -0.71 2.77
C LYS A 95 6.18 0.27 3.08
N GLN A 96 6.02 0.50 4.37
CA GLN A 96 5.09 1.48 4.91
C GLN A 96 5.83 2.68 5.50
N LEU A 97 5.36 3.89 5.17
CA LEU A 97 5.76 5.14 5.80
C LEU A 97 4.54 5.76 6.47
N ASN A 98 4.64 6.00 7.78
CA ASN A 98 3.55 6.51 8.59
C ASN A 98 3.90 7.85 9.22
N ASN A 99 3.00 8.82 9.06
CA ASN A 99 3.10 10.14 9.67
C ASN A 99 4.42 10.84 9.34
N PHE A 100 4.73 10.93 8.05
CA PHE A 100 5.87 11.70 7.57
C PHE A 100 5.41 13.08 7.13
N THR A 101 6.08 14.13 7.62
CA THR A 101 5.92 15.49 7.10
C THR A 101 7.10 15.83 6.22
N ILE A 102 6.88 16.01 4.94
CA ILE A 102 7.90 16.37 3.95
C ILE A 102 7.54 17.75 3.41
N ASN A 103 8.35 18.75 3.75
CA ASN A 103 8.11 20.15 3.43
C ASN A 103 9.29 20.76 2.69
N GLN A 104 9.04 21.52 1.62
CA GLN A 104 10.06 22.24 0.85
C GLN A 104 11.24 21.35 0.43
N THR A 105 10.98 20.07 0.16
CA THR A 105 12.00 19.06 -0.06
C THR A 105 12.00 18.62 -1.51
N GLN A 106 13.17 18.25 -2.03
CA GLN A 106 13.29 17.70 -3.37
C GLN A 106 13.65 16.23 -3.30
N ILE A 107 12.90 15.41 -4.03
CA ILE A 107 13.08 13.97 -4.14
C ILE A 107 13.44 13.67 -5.59
N ASN A 108 14.71 13.44 -5.88
CA ASN A 108 15.18 13.23 -7.23
C ASN A 108 15.60 11.78 -7.49
N LYS A 109 15.42 11.33 -8.73
CA LYS A 109 15.96 10.04 -9.24
C LYS A 109 15.60 8.85 -8.34
N SER A 110 14.42 8.90 -7.72
CA SER A 110 14.01 7.93 -6.70
C SER A 110 12.90 7.01 -7.22
N SER A 111 12.84 5.79 -6.71
CA SER A 111 11.81 4.79 -7.00
C SER A 111 11.06 4.40 -5.73
N LEU A 112 9.73 4.56 -5.77
CA LEU A 112 8.79 4.12 -4.74
C LEU A 112 7.83 3.12 -5.38
N LYS A 113 8.01 1.83 -5.10
CA LYS A 113 7.22 0.75 -5.70
C LYS A 113 6.39 0.02 -4.66
N SER A 114 5.08 -0.11 -4.84
CA SER A 114 4.24 -0.87 -3.90
C SER A 114 4.41 -0.41 -2.46
N MET A 115 4.55 0.91 -2.30
CA MET A 115 4.65 1.53 -0.99
C MET A 115 3.26 1.80 -0.43
N LEU A 116 3.16 1.83 0.90
CA LEU A 116 2.01 2.34 1.63
C LEU A 116 2.44 3.60 2.39
N ILE A 117 1.93 4.77 2.00
CA ILE A 117 2.25 6.04 2.66
C ILE A 117 0.99 6.57 3.30
N ARG A 118 1.00 6.73 4.63
CA ARG A 118 -0.21 7.04 5.42
C ARG A 118 -0.02 8.20 6.35
N GLU A 119 -1.12 8.89 6.65
CA GLU A 119 -1.18 9.97 7.65
C GLU A 119 -0.09 11.02 7.44
N SER A 120 0.33 11.23 6.18
CA SER A 120 1.53 11.98 5.85
C SER A 120 1.20 13.31 5.19
N SER A 121 2.17 14.21 5.09
CA SER A 121 1.98 15.51 4.45
C SER A 121 3.15 15.83 3.54
N PHE A 122 2.86 16.16 2.29
CA PHE A 122 3.78 16.68 1.31
C PHE A 122 3.41 18.12 0.99
N LYS A 123 4.26 19.06 1.37
CA LYS A 123 4.06 20.50 1.10
C LYS A 123 5.25 21.05 0.34
N LEU A 124 5.02 21.79 -0.74
CA LEU A 124 6.10 22.41 -1.54
C LEU A 124 7.19 21.39 -1.94
N THR A 125 6.80 20.14 -2.13
CA THR A 125 7.73 19.03 -2.39
C THR A 125 7.74 18.72 -3.88
N SER A 126 8.92 18.41 -4.42
CA SER A 126 9.06 18.05 -5.84
C SER A 126 9.62 16.65 -5.97
N PHE A 127 8.92 15.79 -6.72
CA PHE A 127 9.44 14.50 -7.17
C PHE A 127 9.98 14.68 -8.59
N LYS A 128 11.30 14.78 -8.75
CA LYS A 128 11.93 14.98 -10.06
C LYS A 128 12.56 13.70 -10.58
N ASN A 129 12.41 13.39 -11.87
CA ASN A 129 13.04 12.22 -12.49
C ASN A 129 12.79 10.91 -11.71
N SER A 130 11.62 10.77 -11.08
CA SER A 130 11.32 9.70 -10.13
C SER A 130 10.29 8.73 -10.69
N LYS A 131 10.09 7.60 -10.02
CA LYS A 131 9.11 6.57 -10.38
C LYS A 131 8.27 6.21 -9.16
N ILE A 132 6.97 6.46 -9.22
CA ILE A 132 6.01 6.05 -8.19
C ILE A 132 5.05 5.07 -8.82
N LEU A 133 5.22 3.80 -8.47
CA LEU A 133 4.54 2.68 -9.10
C LEU A 133 3.73 1.93 -8.05
N ASN A 134 2.45 1.68 -8.30
CA ASN A 134 1.62 0.78 -7.50
C ASN A 134 1.55 1.18 -6.01
N THR A 135 1.85 2.44 -5.71
CA THR A 135 1.94 2.99 -4.35
C THR A 135 0.57 3.50 -3.91
N VAL A 136 0.21 3.21 -2.66
CA VAL A 136 -1.02 3.69 -2.02
C VAL A 136 -0.67 4.83 -1.07
N PHE A 137 -1.21 6.01 -1.35
CA PHE A 137 -1.27 7.13 -0.42
C PHE A 137 -2.63 7.12 0.26
N GLN A 138 -2.66 7.16 1.58
CA GLN A 138 -3.90 7.17 2.37
C GLN A 138 -3.85 8.28 3.41
N ASN A 139 -4.95 9.02 3.58
CA ASN A 139 -5.05 10.09 4.57
C ASN A 139 -3.84 11.05 4.49
N THR A 140 -3.46 11.41 3.27
CA THR A 140 -2.23 12.15 3.01
C THR A 140 -2.55 13.49 2.37
N THR A 141 -1.89 14.55 2.83
CA THR A 141 -2.05 15.89 2.28
C THR A 141 -0.99 16.18 1.22
N PHE A 142 -1.41 16.74 0.09
CA PHE A 142 -0.55 17.23 -0.99
C PHE A 142 -0.86 18.70 -1.27
N LYS A 143 0.06 19.58 -0.88
CA LYS A 143 -0.05 21.03 -1.15
C LYS A 143 1.15 21.52 -1.96
N ARG A 144 0.90 21.97 -3.18
CA ARG A 144 1.87 22.51 -4.13
C ARG A 144 2.98 21.50 -4.40
N VAL A 145 2.58 20.27 -4.71
CA VAL A 145 3.47 19.16 -5.00
C VAL A 145 3.63 19.05 -6.52
N SER A 146 4.85 18.85 -6.99
CA SER A 146 5.14 18.71 -8.42
C SER A 146 5.82 17.39 -8.74
N PHE A 147 5.60 16.91 -9.97
CA PHE A 147 6.12 15.64 -10.48
C PHE A 147 6.88 15.80 -11.80
N PRO A 148 7.86 16.72 -11.92
CA PRO A 148 8.60 16.93 -13.16
C PRO A 148 9.35 15.66 -13.58
N ASP A 149 9.16 15.25 -14.84
CA ASP A 149 9.82 14.06 -15.43
C ASP A 149 9.62 12.78 -14.60
N THR A 150 8.52 12.70 -13.84
CA THR A 150 8.23 11.59 -12.94
C THR A 150 7.17 10.67 -13.54
N THR A 151 7.46 9.38 -13.53
CA THR A 151 6.48 8.35 -13.90
C THR A 151 5.57 8.05 -12.73
N LEU A 152 4.28 8.33 -12.89
CA LEU A 152 3.23 7.89 -11.97
C LEU A 152 2.40 6.81 -12.68
N LYS A 153 2.42 5.59 -12.14
CA LYS A 153 1.65 4.47 -12.72
C LYS A 153 0.96 3.66 -11.65
N GLN A 154 -0.35 3.53 -11.78
CA GLN A 154 -1.23 2.84 -10.85
C GLN A 154 -1.03 3.28 -9.39
N ALA A 155 -0.62 4.53 -9.15
CA ALA A 155 -0.62 5.08 -7.79
C ALA A 155 -2.06 5.38 -7.37
N ILE A 156 -2.40 5.09 -6.12
CA ILE A 156 -3.75 5.27 -5.57
C ILE A 156 -3.70 6.30 -4.45
N PHE A 157 -4.59 7.28 -4.49
CA PHE A 157 -4.71 8.34 -3.49
C PHE A 157 -6.09 8.23 -2.84
N LEU A 158 -6.15 7.64 -1.64
CA LEU A 158 -7.38 7.43 -0.89
C LEU A 158 -7.48 8.43 0.26
N ASN A 159 -8.63 9.09 0.38
CA ASN A 159 -8.88 10.09 1.42
C ASN A 159 -7.76 11.15 1.53
N CYS A 160 -7.22 11.56 0.39
CA CYS A 160 -6.13 12.53 0.34
C CYS A 160 -6.69 13.94 0.17
N ASP A 161 -6.09 14.91 0.86
CA ASP A 161 -6.35 16.34 0.65
C ASP A 161 -5.34 16.88 -0.35
N ILE A 162 -5.78 17.08 -1.60
CA ILE A 162 -4.93 17.48 -2.73
C ILE A 162 -5.38 18.87 -3.18
N ASP A 163 -4.46 19.82 -3.31
CA ASP A 163 -4.81 21.12 -3.92
C ASP A 163 -4.98 21.04 -5.44
N THR A 164 -5.70 22.02 -5.99
CA THR A 164 -6.07 22.07 -7.41
C THR A 164 -4.86 21.94 -8.34
N GLU A 165 -3.78 22.67 -8.06
CA GLU A 165 -2.56 22.64 -8.89
C GLU A 165 -1.95 21.22 -8.95
N THR A 166 -1.86 20.54 -7.79
CA THR A 166 -1.34 19.18 -7.74
C THR A 166 -2.29 18.18 -8.41
N GLU A 167 -3.59 18.34 -8.19
CA GLU A 167 -4.62 17.47 -8.75
C GLU A 167 -4.66 17.52 -10.29
N ASP A 168 -4.52 18.71 -10.88
CA ASP A 168 -4.48 18.92 -12.33
C ASP A 168 -3.31 18.18 -13.00
N ILE A 169 -2.17 18.07 -12.30
CA ILE A 169 -1.02 17.29 -12.75
C ILE A 169 -1.36 15.79 -12.67
N LEU A 170 -1.91 15.35 -11.54
CA LEU A 170 -2.22 13.94 -11.29
C LEU A 170 -3.28 13.40 -12.27
N ARG A 171 -4.30 14.19 -12.61
CA ARG A 171 -5.37 13.80 -13.54
C ARG A 171 -4.88 13.47 -14.96
N LYS A 172 -3.69 13.93 -15.34
CA LYS A 172 -3.06 13.65 -16.64
C LYS A 172 -2.20 12.38 -16.62
N GLN A 173 -2.15 11.68 -15.50
CA GLN A 173 -1.29 10.51 -15.27
C GLN A 173 -2.15 9.25 -15.04
N ASP A 174 -1.55 8.06 -15.15
CA ASP A 174 -2.24 6.81 -14.81
C ASP A 174 -2.27 6.60 -13.29
N VAL A 175 -3.15 7.35 -12.62
CA VAL A 175 -3.36 7.28 -11.17
C VAL A 175 -4.85 7.08 -10.85
N ILE A 176 -5.14 6.75 -9.60
CA ILE A 176 -6.50 6.57 -9.07
C ILE A 176 -6.71 7.58 -7.95
N LEU A 177 -7.60 8.55 -8.17
CA LEU A 177 -7.91 9.61 -7.21
C LEU A 177 -9.24 9.30 -6.50
N GLY A 178 -9.14 8.75 -5.29
CA GLY A 178 -10.28 8.38 -4.46
C GLY A 178 -11.03 7.14 -4.93
N PHE A 179 -12.07 6.78 -4.17
CA PHE A 179 -12.86 5.57 -4.43
C PHE A 179 -13.68 5.64 -5.73
N LYS A 180 -14.16 6.82 -6.12
CA LYS A 180 -14.94 6.97 -7.37
C LYS A 180 -14.12 6.61 -8.62
N GLU A 181 -12.84 6.98 -8.66
CA GLU A 181 -11.95 6.57 -9.76
C GLU A 181 -11.57 5.08 -9.66
N LEU A 182 -11.53 4.51 -8.46
CA LEU A 182 -11.35 3.06 -8.28
C LEU A 182 -12.52 2.27 -8.89
N GLU A 183 -13.76 2.72 -8.68
CA GLU A 183 -14.95 2.14 -9.31
C GLU A 183 -14.90 2.29 -10.83
N LYS A 184 -14.45 3.43 -11.36
CA LYS A 184 -14.23 3.60 -12.81
C LYS A 184 -13.20 2.63 -13.37
N LYS A 185 -12.15 2.30 -12.62
CA LYS A 185 -11.19 1.25 -13.02
C LYS A 185 -11.88 -0.12 -13.07
N ALA A 186 -12.82 -0.41 -12.17
CA ALA A 186 -13.64 -1.62 -12.21
C ALA A 186 -14.54 -1.66 -13.47
N THR A 187 -15.22 -0.56 -13.82
CA THR A 187 -16.02 -0.46 -15.06
C THR A 187 -15.18 -0.72 -16.31
N LYS A 188 -13.92 -0.29 -16.29
CA LYS A 188 -12.94 -0.54 -17.36
C LYS A 188 -12.31 -1.94 -17.30
N LYS A 189 -12.76 -2.83 -16.41
CA LYS A 189 -12.22 -4.18 -16.17
C LYS A 189 -10.71 -4.17 -15.91
N SER A 190 -10.24 -3.12 -15.24
CA SER A 190 -8.81 -2.87 -15.09
C SER A 190 -8.14 -3.86 -14.14
N ARG A 191 -6.86 -4.14 -14.42
CA ARG A 191 -6.00 -4.89 -13.51
C ARG A 191 -5.18 -3.96 -12.62
N LEU A 192 -5.40 -4.08 -11.32
CA LEU A 192 -4.61 -3.48 -10.24
C LEU A 192 -3.69 -4.55 -9.66
N SER A 193 -2.45 -4.19 -9.36
CA SER A 193 -1.50 -5.17 -8.86
C SER A 193 -0.52 -4.62 -7.85
N HIS A 194 -0.07 -5.46 -6.92
CA HIS A 194 0.94 -5.10 -5.94
C HIS A 194 0.57 -3.90 -5.07
N HIS A 195 -0.72 -3.70 -4.80
CA HIS A 195 -1.21 -2.62 -3.96
C HIS A 195 -1.28 -3.09 -2.50
N PRO A 196 -0.60 -2.41 -1.57
CA PRO A 196 -0.65 -2.74 -0.15
C PRO A 196 -1.82 -2.03 0.55
N PHE A 197 -3.04 -2.56 0.46
CA PHE A 197 -4.14 -2.02 1.25
C PHE A 197 -4.01 -2.50 2.69
N PHE A 198 -3.99 -1.54 3.62
CA PHE A 198 -3.94 -1.80 5.06
C PHE A 198 -5.03 -0.94 5.70
N ASN A 199 -5.79 -1.44 6.66
CA ASN A 199 -6.72 -0.65 7.48
C ASN A 199 -7.50 0.42 6.67
N ILE A 200 -8.18 -0.04 5.62
CA ILE A 200 -9.03 0.75 4.72
C ILE A 200 -10.44 0.17 4.77
N THR A 201 -11.42 1.06 4.81
CA THR A 201 -12.84 0.71 4.66
C THR A 201 -13.27 0.91 3.21
N PHE A 202 -13.59 -0.18 2.51
CA PHE A 202 -14.27 -0.18 1.22
C PHE A 202 -15.77 -0.35 1.48
N LYS A 203 -16.54 0.74 1.44
CA LYS A 203 -17.96 0.72 1.76
C LYS A 203 -18.81 1.08 0.54
N LYS A 204 -19.78 0.22 0.21
CA LYS A 204 -20.77 0.47 -0.84
C LYS A 204 -20.15 0.75 -2.22
N LEU A 205 -19.04 0.10 -2.55
CA LEU A 205 -18.37 0.27 -3.83
C LEU A 205 -18.85 -0.75 -4.86
N ASN A 206 -18.94 -0.31 -6.12
CA ASN A 206 -19.09 -1.19 -7.27
C ASN A 206 -17.71 -1.52 -7.85
N LEU A 207 -17.22 -2.71 -7.52
CA LEU A 207 -15.94 -3.24 -7.99
C LEU A 207 -16.14 -4.45 -8.93
N ASN A 208 -17.27 -4.51 -9.63
CA ASN A 208 -17.53 -5.58 -10.59
C ASN A 208 -16.44 -5.62 -11.69
N HIS A 209 -16.07 -6.81 -12.13
CA HIS A 209 -15.04 -7.07 -13.16
C HIS A 209 -13.62 -6.59 -12.85
N ILE A 210 -13.36 -5.99 -11.67
CA ILE A 210 -12.00 -5.57 -11.34
C ILE A 210 -11.09 -6.79 -11.16
N GLN A 211 -9.81 -6.64 -11.51
CA GLN A 211 -8.81 -7.67 -11.28
C GLN A 211 -7.78 -7.16 -10.27
N PHE A 212 -7.74 -7.75 -9.08
CA PHE A 212 -6.67 -7.51 -8.11
C PHE A 212 -5.68 -8.67 -8.15
N ASN A 213 -4.42 -8.37 -8.48
CA ASN A 213 -3.36 -9.37 -8.56
C ASN A 213 -2.18 -9.03 -7.63
N HIS A 214 -1.73 -9.96 -6.80
CA HIS A 214 -0.61 -9.70 -5.87
C HIS A 214 -0.88 -8.53 -4.91
N THR A 215 -2.14 -8.32 -4.55
CA THR A 215 -2.59 -7.24 -3.67
C THR A 215 -2.79 -7.77 -2.26
N THR A 216 -2.49 -6.94 -1.26
CA THR A 216 -2.80 -7.25 0.13
C THR A 216 -4.00 -6.43 0.59
N PHE A 217 -4.86 -7.05 1.41
CA PHE A 217 -5.94 -6.38 2.13
C PHE A 217 -5.80 -6.78 3.59
N ASP A 218 -4.97 -6.05 4.32
CA ASP A 218 -4.66 -6.35 5.71
C ASP A 218 -5.48 -5.41 6.62
N PHE A 219 -6.18 -5.96 7.61
CA PHE A 219 -7.03 -5.18 8.52
C PHE A 219 -8.10 -4.35 7.80
N CYS A 220 -8.50 -4.74 6.59
CA CYS A 220 -9.49 -4.00 5.82
C CYS A 220 -10.92 -4.35 6.25
N ASN A 221 -11.84 -3.43 6.03
CA ASN A 221 -13.28 -3.67 6.13
C ASN A 221 -13.91 -3.47 4.76
N ILE A 222 -14.48 -4.52 4.19
CA ILE A 222 -15.09 -4.51 2.86
C ILE A 222 -16.57 -4.78 3.08
N ASP A 223 -17.38 -3.72 3.09
CA ASP A 223 -18.78 -3.74 3.51
C ASP A 223 -19.71 -3.32 2.37
N THR A 224 -20.67 -4.16 2.04
CA THR A 224 -21.69 -3.90 1.01
C THR A 224 -21.06 -3.62 -0.37
N VAL A 225 -20.00 -4.34 -0.73
CA VAL A 225 -19.28 -4.16 -2.00
C VAL A 225 -19.74 -5.20 -3.03
N THR A 226 -19.89 -4.78 -4.29
CA THR A 226 -20.17 -5.70 -5.39
C THR A 226 -18.88 -6.09 -6.10
N LEU A 227 -18.65 -7.40 -6.25
CA LEU A 227 -17.47 -8.01 -6.87
C LEU A 227 -17.89 -9.02 -7.95
N ARG A 228 -19.02 -8.77 -8.63
CA ARG A 228 -19.53 -9.67 -9.68
C ARG A 228 -18.49 -9.80 -10.78
N ASN A 229 -18.18 -11.03 -11.18
CA ASN A 229 -17.15 -11.32 -12.19
C ASN A 229 -15.76 -10.72 -11.90
N ALA A 230 -15.47 -10.35 -10.65
CA ALA A 230 -14.15 -9.86 -10.26
C ALA A 230 -13.16 -11.02 -10.15
N ALA A 231 -11.87 -10.71 -10.27
CA ALA A 231 -10.79 -11.68 -10.10
C ALA A 231 -9.83 -11.25 -8.99
N LEU A 232 -9.63 -12.13 -8.01
CA LEU A 232 -8.70 -11.99 -6.90
C LEU A 232 -7.60 -13.06 -7.05
N LYS A 233 -6.45 -12.70 -7.64
CA LYS A 233 -5.37 -13.65 -7.94
C LYS A 233 -4.11 -13.36 -7.14
N ASN A 234 -3.50 -14.37 -6.52
CA ASN A 234 -2.26 -14.21 -5.74
C ASN A 234 -2.40 -13.17 -4.62
N ASN A 235 -3.58 -13.03 -4.00
CA ASN A 235 -3.83 -12.01 -3.00
C ASN A 235 -3.65 -12.56 -1.58
N THR A 236 -3.34 -11.65 -0.65
CA THR A 236 -3.36 -11.95 0.78
C THR A 236 -4.41 -11.09 1.47
N LEU A 237 -5.29 -11.71 2.24
CA LEU A 237 -6.25 -11.03 3.08
C LEU A 237 -5.98 -11.46 4.52
N TYR A 238 -5.51 -10.55 5.36
CA TYR A 238 -5.19 -10.84 6.76
C TYR A 238 -6.02 -9.96 7.68
N LYS A 239 -6.74 -10.57 8.64
CA LYS A 239 -7.62 -9.83 9.57
C LYS A 239 -8.60 -8.91 8.87
N THR A 240 -9.14 -9.36 7.74
CA THR A 240 -10.07 -8.56 6.93
C THR A 240 -11.50 -9.03 7.15
N ASN A 241 -12.39 -8.06 7.28
CA ASN A 241 -13.82 -8.29 7.34
C ASN A 241 -14.45 -8.09 5.96
N LEU A 242 -15.22 -9.06 5.49
CA LEU A 242 -15.95 -9.05 4.23
C LEU A 242 -17.44 -9.24 4.56
N SER A 243 -18.20 -8.15 4.64
CA SER A 243 -19.63 -8.20 4.97
C SER A 243 -20.48 -7.79 3.77
N LYS A 244 -21.58 -8.51 3.54
CA LYS A 244 -22.59 -8.15 2.53
C LYS A 244 -22.02 -8.07 1.11
N ILE A 245 -21.08 -8.95 0.79
CA ILE A 245 -20.46 -8.99 -0.53
C ILE A 245 -21.43 -9.59 -1.55
N GLN A 246 -21.53 -8.93 -2.70
CA GLN A 246 -22.27 -9.41 -3.87
C GLN A 246 -21.27 -9.86 -4.94
N GLY A 247 -20.80 -11.10 -4.84
CA GLY A 247 -19.72 -11.67 -5.63
C GLY A 247 -20.14 -12.81 -6.57
N TYR A 248 -21.33 -12.71 -7.18
CA TYR A 248 -21.74 -13.67 -8.21
C TYR A 248 -20.64 -13.85 -9.28
N GLN A 249 -20.25 -15.11 -9.55
CA GLN A 249 -19.15 -15.45 -10.46
C GLN A 249 -17.79 -14.81 -10.10
N ILE A 250 -17.52 -14.55 -8.82
CA ILE A 250 -16.19 -14.12 -8.39
C ILE A 250 -15.17 -15.24 -8.59
N HIS A 251 -13.97 -14.88 -9.05
CA HIS A 251 -12.85 -15.80 -9.22
C HIS A 251 -11.78 -15.50 -8.19
N ILE A 252 -11.50 -16.45 -7.29
CA ILE A 252 -10.43 -16.35 -6.30
C ILE A 252 -9.42 -17.45 -6.59
N ALA A 253 -8.18 -17.08 -6.88
CA ALA A 253 -7.14 -18.03 -7.21
C ALA A 253 -5.83 -17.73 -6.49
N ASN A 254 -5.10 -18.80 -6.09
CA ASN A 254 -3.76 -18.70 -5.51
C ASN A 254 -3.68 -17.74 -4.31
N SER A 255 -4.77 -17.59 -3.56
CA SER A 255 -4.88 -16.55 -2.54
C SER A 255 -4.85 -17.15 -1.14
N THR A 256 -4.48 -16.34 -0.17
CA THR A 256 -4.54 -16.70 1.25
C THR A 256 -5.46 -15.75 1.98
N ILE A 257 -6.46 -16.30 2.68
CA ILE A 257 -7.36 -15.57 3.56
C ILE A 257 -7.11 -16.08 4.98
N LYS A 258 -6.63 -15.21 5.85
CA LYS A 258 -6.17 -15.56 7.20
C LYS A 258 -6.80 -14.67 8.26
N ASP A 259 -7.19 -15.28 9.38
CA ASP A 259 -7.73 -14.60 10.56
C ASP A 259 -8.88 -13.64 10.20
N SER A 260 -9.70 -14.00 9.21
CA SER A 260 -10.67 -13.11 8.57
C SER A 260 -12.10 -13.62 8.75
N THR A 261 -13.06 -12.74 8.54
CA THR A 261 -14.49 -13.08 8.64
C THR A 261 -15.19 -12.68 7.36
N ILE A 262 -16.04 -13.57 6.86
CA ILE A 262 -16.93 -13.31 5.72
C ILE A 262 -18.35 -13.51 6.23
N THR A 263 -19.20 -12.49 6.14
CA THR A 263 -20.59 -12.54 6.62
C THR A 263 -21.61 -12.08 5.59
N ASP A 264 -22.81 -12.65 5.62
CA ASP A 264 -24.01 -12.18 4.91
C ASP A 264 -23.77 -11.96 3.40
N SER A 265 -22.96 -12.81 2.79
CA SER A 265 -22.45 -12.59 1.44
C SER A 265 -22.97 -13.63 0.46
N ASN A 266 -23.18 -13.19 -0.77
CA ASN A 266 -23.54 -14.07 -1.87
C ASN A 266 -22.34 -14.18 -2.83
N ILE A 267 -21.76 -15.38 -2.91
CA ILE A 267 -20.71 -15.76 -3.87
C ILE A 267 -21.12 -17.02 -4.65
N GLU A 268 -22.39 -17.09 -5.00
CA GLU A 268 -22.95 -18.08 -5.91
C GLU A 268 -22.18 -18.10 -7.25
N ASN A 269 -22.01 -19.29 -7.82
CA ASN A 269 -21.23 -19.53 -9.04
C ASN A 269 -19.76 -19.08 -8.96
N ALA A 270 -19.21 -18.91 -7.75
CA ALA A 270 -17.80 -18.58 -7.58
C ALA A 270 -16.87 -19.71 -8.05
N THR A 271 -15.68 -19.33 -8.51
CA THR A 271 -14.56 -20.26 -8.71
C THR A 271 -13.47 -19.99 -7.68
N LEU A 272 -13.19 -20.95 -6.82
CA LEU A 272 -12.11 -20.92 -5.85
C LEU A 272 -11.05 -21.95 -6.28
N LYS A 273 -9.84 -21.49 -6.58
CA LYS A 273 -8.73 -22.37 -7.01
C LYS A 273 -7.47 -22.16 -6.20
N ASN A 274 -6.82 -23.23 -5.75
CA ASN A 274 -5.52 -23.16 -5.07
C ASN A 274 -5.50 -22.10 -3.95
N THR A 275 -6.57 -22.05 -3.15
CA THR A 275 -6.79 -20.99 -2.15
C THR A 275 -6.76 -21.58 -0.76
N THR A 276 -6.09 -20.89 0.15
CA THR A 276 -5.93 -21.31 1.54
C THR A 276 -6.70 -20.37 2.46
N PHE A 277 -7.55 -20.94 3.32
CA PHE A 277 -8.28 -20.27 4.37
C PHE A 277 -7.73 -20.72 5.72
N ILE A 278 -7.32 -19.78 6.57
CA ILE A 278 -6.72 -20.07 7.89
C ILE A 278 -7.48 -19.26 8.95
N ASN A 279 -7.96 -19.93 10.00
CA ASN A 279 -8.72 -19.29 11.08
C ASN A 279 -9.85 -18.38 10.55
N THR A 280 -10.53 -18.81 9.48
CA THR A 280 -11.52 -17.99 8.79
C THR A 280 -12.93 -18.44 9.19
N THR A 281 -13.79 -17.47 9.49
CA THR A 281 -15.21 -17.74 9.78
C THR A 281 -16.07 -17.27 8.62
N PHE A 282 -16.88 -18.19 8.10
CA PHE A 282 -17.92 -17.93 7.12
C PHE A 282 -19.26 -18.00 7.84
N ASN A 283 -20.03 -16.92 7.80
CA ASN A 283 -21.35 -16.84 8.44
C ASN A 283 -22.40 -16.37 7.43
N ASN A 284 -23.49 -17.12 7.25
CA ASN A 284 -24.57 -16.76 6.34
C ASN A 284 -24.06 -16.49 4.91
N ILE A 285 -23.35 -17.48 4.35
CA ILE A 285 -22.74 -17.38 3.01
C ILE A 285 -23.46 -18.29 2.03
N ASN A 286 -23.85 -17.74 0.88
CA ASN A 286 -24.29 -18.53 -0.25
C ASN A 286 -23.07 -18.91 -1.13
N PHE A 287 -22.74 -20.21 -1.16
CA PHE A 287 -21.74 -20.81 -2.05
C PHE A 287 -22.35 -21.67 -3.16
N ASP A 288 -23.65 -21.55 -3.41
CA ASP A 288 -24.36 -22.43 -4.35
C ASP A 288 -23.72 -22.38 -5.74
N HIS A 289 -23.66 -23.53 -6.41
CA HIS A 289 -23.07 -23.71 -7.73
C HIS A 289 -21.58 -23.35 -7.83
N SER A 290 -20.89 -23.14 -6.71
CA SER A 290 -19.46 -22.80 -6.75
C SER A 290 -18.57 -24.02 -7.05
N ASN A 291 -17.41 -23.75 -7.65
CA ASN A 291 -16.37 -24.74 -7.93
C ASN A 291 -15.15 -24.49 -7.04
N TRP A 292 -14.79 -25.51 -6.26
CA TRP A 292 -13.68 -25.49 -5.32
C TRP A 292 -12.63 -26.51 -5.77
N ASP A 293 -11.51 -26.03 -6.29
CA ASP A 293 -10.41 -26.85 -6.78
C ASP A 293 -9.14 -26.57 -5.97
N THR A 294 -8.59 -27.58 -5.30
CA THR A 294 -7.35 -27.46 -4.53
C THR A 294 -7.48 -26.42 -3.41
N ILE A 295 -8.45 -26.61 -2.52
CA ILE A 295 -8.71 -25.70 -1.38
C ILE A 295 -8.17 -26.30 -0.09
N THR A 296 -7.48 -25.48 0.70
CA THR A 296 -7.06 -25.85 2.06
C THR A 296 -7.77 -24.97 3.09
N LEU A 297 -8.46 -25.60 4.03
CA LEU A 297 -9.11 -24.95 5.18
C LEU A 297 -8.43 -25.40 6.47
N ILE A 298 -7.93 -24.44 7.24
CA ILE A 298 -7.26 -24.66 8.52
C ILE A 298 -8.02 -23.89 9.59
N ASN A 299 -8.46 -24.56 10.66
CA ASN A 299 -9.23 -23.97 11.77
C ASN A 299 -10.40 -23.08 11.31
N SER A 300 -11.05 -23.43 10.21
CA SER A 300 -12.09 -22.60 9.58
C SER A 300 -13.48 -23.14 9.85
N LYS A 301 -14.45 -22.22 9.96
CA LYS A 301 -15.81 -22.51 10.40
C LYS A 301 -16.83 -22.03 9.38
N PHE A 302 -17.87 -22.82 9.18
CA PHE A 302 -19.04 -22.48 8.37
C PHE A 302 -20.26 -22.46 9.29
N ILE A 303 -20.99 -21.34 9.27
CA ILE A 303 -22.20 -21.11 10.07
C ILE A 303 -23.27 -20.63 9.09
N ASP A 304 -24.42 -21.29 9.07
CA ASP A 304 -25.57 -20.94 8.21
C ASP A 304 -25.21 -20.74 6.73
N CYS A 305 -24.28 -21.54 6.22
CA CYS A 305 -23.83 -21.46 4.83
C CYS A 305 -24.60 -22.45 3.93
N SER A 306 -24.91 -22.02 2.70
CA SER A 306 -25.48 -22.88 1.67
C SER A 306 -24.39 -23.40 0.72
N PHE A 307 -24.54 -24.67 0.31
CA PHE A 307 -23.60 -25.40 -0.53
C PHE A 307 -24.33 -26.23 -1.61
N GLU A 308 -25.47 -25.75 -2.09
CA GLU A 308 -26.23 -26.46 -3.12
C GLU A 308 -25.42 -26.56 -4.42
N ASN A 309 -25.37 -27.75 -5.02
CA ASN A 309 -24.70 -28.00 -6.30
C ASN A 309 -23.22 -27.57 -6.36
N ILE A 310 -22.50 -27.61 -5.23
CA ILE A 310 -21.05 -27.35 -5.25
C ILE A 310 -20.28 -28.49 -5.92
N THR A 311 -19.22 -28.12 -6.64
CA THR A 311 -18.21 -29.05 -7.14
C THR A 311 -16.94 -28.89 -6.32
N THR A 312 -16.35 -30.01 -5.93
CA THR A 312 -15.17 -30.05 -5.07
C THR A 312 -14.14 -31.01 -5.63
N ASN A 313 -12.91 -30.54 -5.76
CA ASN A 313 -11.74 -31.32 -6.14
C ASN A 313 -10.57 -30.96 -5.21
N ASN A 314 -9.84 -31.95 -4.71
CA ASN A 314 -8.66 -31.76 -3.86
C ASN A 314 -8.90 -30.82 -2.66
N ILE A 315 -9.90 -31.11 -1.83
CA ILE A 315 -10.18 -30.33 -0.62
C ILE A 315 -9.42 -30.91 0.57
N ARG A 316 -8.66 -30.07 1.28
CA ARG A 316 -7.96 -30.42 2.51
C ARG A 316 -8.56 -29.66 3.69
N LEU A 317 -9.06 -30.40 4.69
CA LEU A 317 -9.58 -29.85 5.95
C LEU A 317 -8.61 -30.19 7.09
N ILE A 318 -8.21 -29.18 7.86
CA ILE A 318 -7.40 -29.33 9.07
C ILE A 318 -8.14 -28.60 10.19
N ASN A 319 -8.61 -29.33 11.20
CA ASN A 319 -9.38 -28.78 12.33
C ASN A 319 -10.54 -27.86 11.90
N SER A 320 -11.16 -28.16 10.75
CA SER A 320 -12.19 -27.33 10.14
C SER A 320 -13.48 -28.14 9.99
N ALA A 321 -14.63 -27.47 10.07
CA ALA A 321 -15.92 -28.13 9.94
C ALA A 321 -16.10 -28.74 8.55
N THR A 322 -16.70 -29.93 8.48
CA THR A 322 -17.17 -30.52 7.22
C THR A 322 -18.42 -29.78 6.75
N PHE A 323 -18.48 -29.42 5.47
CA PHE A 323 -19.67 -28.88 4.84
C PHE A 323 -20.25 -29.98 3.95
N ALA A 324 -21.37 -30.55 4.37
CA ALA A 324 -21.90 -31.78 3.79
C ALA A 324 -22.36 -31.55 2.34
N LYS A 325 -21.93 -32.42 1.42
CA LYS A 325 -22.76 -32.74 0.25
C LYS A 325 -24.00 -33.46 0.79
N LYS A 326 -25.19 -32.87 0.69
CA LYS A 326 -26.41 -33.67 0.70
C LYS A 326 -26.32 -34.56 -0.55
N LYS A 327 -25.95 -35.84 -0.37
CA LYS A 327 -26.20 -36.87 -1.38
C LYS A 327 -27.72 -36.88 -1.60
N LYS A 328 -28.18 -36.57 -2.81
CA LYS A 328 -29.48 -37.05 -3.29
C LYS A 328 -29.30 -38.50 -3.71
#